data_AF-A0A7M5U9D6-F1
#
_entry.id   AF-A0A7M5U9D6-F1
#
_cell.length_a   1.000
_cell.length_b   1.000
_cell.length_c   1.000
_cell.angle_alpha   90.00
_cell.angle_beta   90.00
_cell.angle_gamma   90.00
#
_symmetry.space_group_name_H-M   'P 1'
#
loop_
_entity.id
_entity.type
_entity.pdbx_description
1 polymer ?
#
loop_
_entity_poly.entity_id
_entity_poly.type
_entity_poly.pdbx_seq_one_letter_code
_entity_poly.pdbx_strand_id
1 'polypeptide(L)'
;MNLNGKEQIVHGKVVICLGDTLGQHLWGGFTEGVGGAYQKCRHCFCDFNTLQTVFDLDKITQRTKELYDGHCTEIENATGEFQNDLKITYGLNQRSPLCRLPSFDVITQLPQDIMHILFEGTVQYEIRLVLKEFITHKITSLSAINGSIANHPYGYSEISSKPPPIRESVFEGGYKLKYEADQARLFLRLFPFMIGPLVGFENEYIKLILDLIEICQILIAPVIGKETIALLKKRVPKHLREFKRLFPEVNILPKHNYMLHFANSVEELGPPIRHSCYSFEAAHKYFKSLAKSQNFKNLPFSLANRHQYLDTANFGDNSEAGSSHPLFNKEKLNGVVKPLSANERLTLRNKFDERNFLPGIDFGTAAHKASWVVRFGTKYCRDAFLAVGFDEEKLPLFGKIHQINIIHGYLYFEIEKYETLCFDDEFKAYQVESQNETSIVPYESLLDYNVFHLKKTDDCYFIQTRYFLNDIIKWLGAK
;
A
#
# COMPACT_ATOMS: atom_id res chain seq x y z
N MET A 1 21.21 -28.08 -2.62
CA MET A 1 20.25 -28.14 -3.75
C MET A 1 21.06 -28.26 -5.03
N ASN A 2 20.71 -29.17 -5.95
CA ASN A 2 21.36 -29.22 -7.26
C ASN A 2 20.60 -28.30 -8.22
N LEU A 3 21.24 -27.18 -8.60
CA LEU A 3 20.68 -26.19 -9.52
C LEU A 3 21.54 -26.18 -10.77
N ASN A 4 20.95 -26.55 -11.91
CA ASN A 4 21.63 -26.66 -13.21
C ASN A 4 22.89 -27.54 -13.19
N GLY A 5 22.83 -28.69 -12.53
CA GLY A 5 23.95 -29.64 -12.45
C GLY A 5 25.06 -29.22 -11.48
N LYS A 6 24.90 -28.11 -10.75
CA LYS A 6 25.84 -27.65 -9.72
C LYS A 6 25.24 -27.81 -8.34
N GLU A 7 25.99 -28.43 -7.45
CA GLU A 7 25.64 -28.46 -6.03
C GLU A 7 25.79 -27.06 -5.45
N GLN A 8 24.70 -26.52 -4.92
CA GLN A 8 24.67 -25.24 -4.22
C GLN A 8 24.17 -25.45 -2.80
N ILE A 9 24.88 -24.85 -1.85
CA ILE A 9 24.43 -24.73 -0.45
C ILE A 9 23.60 -23.45 -0.36
N VAL A 10 22.34 -23.60 0.06
CA VAL A 10 21.42 -22.47 0.27
C VAL A 10 21.17 -22.36 1.76
N HIS A 11 21.43 -21.20 2.33
CA HIS A 11 21.13 -20.88 3.73
C HIS A 11 19.81 -20.13 3.82
N GLY A 12 18.92 -20.55 4.72
CA GLY A 12 17.64 -19.90 4.97
C GLY A 12 17.53 -19.45 6.43
N LYS A 13 16.87 -18.31 6.65
CA LYS A 13 16.44 -17.86 7.98
C LYS A 13 15.08 -17.20 7.88
N VAL A 14 14.33 -17.23 8.97
CA VAL A 14 13.10 -16.44 9.08
C VAL A 14 13.49 -14.98 9.34
N VAL A 15 13.12 -14.09 8.42
CA VAL A 15 13.48 -12.65 8.51
C VAL A 15 12.39 -11.86 9.23
N ILE A 16 11.12 -12.17 8.96
CA ILE A 16 9.96 -11.50 9.56
C ILE A 16 8.79 -12.47 9.65
N CYS A 17 7.92 -12.25 10.62
CA CYS A 17 6.66 -12.96 10.76
C CYS A 17 5.50 -11.94 10.65
N LEU A 18 4.63 -12.11 9.65
CA LEU A 18 3.57 -11.17 9.31
C LEU A 18 2.21 -11.65 9.77
N GLY A 19 1.36 -10.69 10.15
CA GLY A 19 0.00 -10.91 10.59
C GLY A 19 -0.72 -9.60 10.87
N ASP A 20 -2.01 -9.66 11.15
CA ASP A 20 -2.72 -8.54 11.73
C ASP A 20 -2.23 -8.29 13.18
N THR A 21 -2.73 -7.24 13.84
CA THR A 21 -2.30 -6.91 15.20
C THR A 21 -2.52 -8.08 16.18
N LEU A 22 -3.66 -8.77 16.08
CA LEU A 22 -4.00 -9.86 16.98
C LEU A 22 -3.12 -11.09 16.72
N GLY A 23 -2.95 -11.50 15.47
CA GLY A 23 -2.10 -12.62 15.09
C GLY A 23 -0.64 -12.40 15.48
N GLN A 24 -0.12 -11.17 15.34
CA GLN A 24 1.23 -10.86 15.78
C GLN A 24 1.38 -10.83 17.31
N HIS A 25 0.35 -10.36 18.04
CA HIS A 25 0.37 -10.44 19.49
C HIS A 25 0.39 -11.90 19.95
N LEU A 26 -0.46 -12.75 19.37
CA LEU A 26 -0.47 -14.18 19.63
C LEU A 26 0.90 -14.82 19.36
N TRP A 27 1.50 -14.55 18.21
CA TRP A 27 2.83 -15.07 17.86
C TRP A 27 3.94 -14.55 18.79
N GLY A 28 3.89 -13.28 19.18
CA GLY A 28 4.83 -12.68 20.13
C GLY A 28 4.56 -13.06 21.59
N GLY A 29 3.47 -13.77 21.88
CA GLY A 29 3.03 -14.09 23.24
C GLY A 29 2.47 -12.89 24.01
N PHE A 30 2.21 -11.78 23.33
CA PHE A 30 1.58 -10.58 23.89
C PHE A 30 0.07 -10.76 24.08
N THR A 31 -0.54 -9.89 24.88
CA THR A 31 -1.99 -9.87 25.05
C THR A 31 -2.69 -9.40 23.75
N GLU A 32 -3.50 -10.28 23.15
CA GLU A 32 -4.25 -10.00 21.92
C GLU A 32 -5.29 -8.88 22.13
N GLY A 33 -6.06 -8.96 23.21
CA GLY A 33 -7.02 -7.92 23.60
C GLY A 33 -6.33 -6.71 24.21
N VAL A 34 -5.83 -5.79 23.38
CA VAL A 34 -5.10 -4.57 23.79
C VAL A 34 -5.85 -3.73 24.84
N GLY A 35 -7.18 -3.82 24.87
CA GLY A 35 -8.00 -3.19 25.91
C GLY A 35 -7.65 -3.64 27.33
N GLY A 36 -7.36 -4.93 27.54
CA GLY A 36 -7.10 -5.53 28.85
C GLY A 36 -5.64 -5.47 29.33
N ALA A 37 -4.68 -5.17 28.45
CA ALA A 37 -3.28 -5.00 28.83
C ALA A 37 -3.05 -3.60 29.42
N TYR A 38 -2.22 -3.45 30.45
CA TYR A 38 -1.80 -2.12 30.90
C TYR A 38 -0.92 -1.46 29.84
N GLN A 39 0.11 -2.18 29.39
CA GLN A 39 0.98 -1.76 28.29
C GLN A 39 0.34 -2.08 26.94
N LYS A 40 0.06 -1.05 26.16
CA LYS A 40 -0.76 -1.12 24.94
C LYS A 40 0.04 -1.46 23.68
N CYS A 41 1.36 -1.55 23.76
CA CYS A 41 2.23 -1.74 22.59
C CYS A 41 3.28 -2.85 22.80
N ARG A 42 3.63 -3.53 21.70
CA ARG A 42 4.69 -4.54 21.65
C ARG A 42 6.09 -3.98 21.35
N HIS A 43 6.21 -2.72 20.94
CA HIS A 43 7.50 -2.08 20.65
C HIS A 43 7.94 -1.11 21.77
N CYS A 44 7.02 -0.65 22.61
CA CYS A 44 7.33 0.24 23.72
C CYS A 44 6.44 -0.01 24.94
N PHE A 45 6.84 0.55 26.09
CA PHE A 45 6.03 0.62 27.29
C PHE A 45 5.20 1.90 27.26
N CYS A 46 4.00 1.80 26.69
CA CYS A 46 3.02 2.87 26.63
C CYS A 46 1.70 2.40 27.23
N ASP A 47 1.29 3.03 28.33
CA ASP A 47 -0.02 2.81 28.94
C ASP A 47 -1.12 3.66 28.29
N PHE A 48 -2.37 3.52 28.74
CA PHE A 48 -3.49 4.27 28.17
C PHE A 48 -3.35 5.79 28.31
N ASN A 49 -2.84 6.29 29.44
CA ASN A 49 -2.73 7.73 29.70
C ASN A 49 -1.58 8.36 28.92
N THR A 50 -0.45 7.66 28.86
CA THR A 50 0.73 8.01 28.06
C THR A 50 0.36 8.08 26.59
N LEU A 51 -0.39 7.09 26.10
CA LEU A 51 -0.92 7.04 24.73
C LEU A 51 -1.73 8.30 24.36
N GLN A 52 -2.44 8.92 25.31
CA GLN A 52 -3.26 10.10 25.04
C GLN A 52 -2.46 11.41 24.90
N THR A 53 -1.22 11.45 25.41
CA THR A 53 -0.51 12.72 25.66
C THR A 53 0.93 12.75 25.16
N VAL A 54 1.59 11.60 25.03
CA VAL A 54 3.01 11.50 24.66
C VAL A 54 3.15 10.88 23.28
N PHE A 55 3.51 11.71 22.29
CA PHE A 55 3.70 11.30 20.89
C PHE A 55 5.17 11.30 20.46
N ASP A 56 6.09 11.34 21.43
CA ASP A 56 7.53 11.41 21.22
C ASP A 56 8.16 10.11 21.73
N LEU A 57 8.66 9.28 20.81
CA LEU A 57 9.21 7.97 21.16
C LEU A 57 10.46 8.08 22.05
N ASP A 58 11.20 9.19 21.98
CA ASP A 58 12.39 9.39 22.83
C ASP A 58 12.00 9.57 24.30
N LYS A 59 10.73 9.87 24.58
CA LYS A 59 10.16 9.98 25.94
C LYS A 59 9.46 8.72 26.41
N ILE A 60 9.41 7.67 25.58
CA ILE A 60 8.76 6.40 25.89
C ILE A 60 9.82 5.32 25.89
N THR A 61 9.91 4.55 26.98
CA THR A 61 10.82 3.41 27.06
C THR A 61 10.48 2.39 25.98
N GLN A 62 11.43 2.13 25.08
CA GLN A 62 11.28 1.10 24.06
C GLN A 62 11.49 -0.29 24.68
N ARG A 63 10.79 -1.30 24.16
CA ARG A 63 11.07 -2.69 24.51
C ARG A 63 12.35 -3.12 23.81
N THR A 64 13.12 -3.98 24.46
CA THR A 64 14.25 -4.68 23.85
C THR A 64 14.04 -6.18 24.02
N LYS A 65 14.83 -6.98 23.30
CA LYS A 65 14.78 -8.44 23.43
C LYS A 65 15.12 -8.89 24.85
N GLU A 66 16.07 -8.22 25.49
CA GLU A 66 16.50 -8.50 26.86
C GLU A 66 15.38 -8.21 27.87
N LEU A 67 14.70 -7.07 27.74
CA LEU A 67 13.55 -6.73 28.60
C LEU A 67 12.39 -7.71 28.38
N TYR A 68 12.13 -8.09 27.13
CA TYR A 68 11.14 -9.11 26.81
C TYR A 68 11.47 -10.44 27.49
N ASP A 69 12.71 -10.91 27.38
CA ASP A 69 13.14 -12.17 27.97
C ASP A 69 13.07 -12.17 29.49
N GLY A 70 13.47 -11.07 30.12
CA GLY A 70 13.36 -10.86 31.56
C GLY A 70 11.92 -10.92 32.05
N HIS A 71 11.01 -10.20 31.38
CA HIS A 71 9.58 -10.21 31.72
C HIS A 71 8.94 -11.59 31.52
N CYS A 72 9.33 -12.33 30.47
CA CYS A 72 8.91 -13.72 30.32
C CYS A 72 9.37 -14.58 31.50
N THR A 73 10.62 -14.45 31.92
CA THR A 73 11.17 -15.23 33.05
C THR A 73 10.48 -14.88 34.37
N GLU A 74 10.15 -13.62 34.61
CA GLU A 74 9.37 -13.21 35.80
C GLU A 74 7.98 -13.84 35.80
N ILE A 75 7.28 -13.83 34.66
CA ILE A 75 5.97 -14.47 34.52
C ILE A 75 6.08 -15.99 34.70
N GLU A 76 7.09 -16.63 34.12
CA GLU A 76 7.34 -18.07 34.20
C GLU A 76 7.63 -18.52 35.66
N ASN A 77 8.29 -17.68 36.46
CA ASN A 77 8.62 -17.95 37.85
C ASN A 77 7.51 -17.59 38.85
N ALA A 78 6.54 -16.76 38.44
CA ALA A 78 5.41 -16.36 39.28
C ALA A 78 4.25 -17.38 39.22
N THR A 79 3.44 -17.43 40.29
CA THR A 79 2.25 -18.30 40.38
C THR A 79 1.04 -17.57 40.92
N GLY A 80 -0.17 -18.03 40.58
CA GLY A 80 -1.42 -17.49 41.13
C GLY A 80 -1.74 -16.07 40.65
N GLU A 81 -2.31 -15.25 41.54
CA GLU A 81 -2.74 -13.88 41.22
C GLU A 81 -1.58 -12.98 40.79
N PHE A 82 -0.42 -13.09 41.45
CA PHE A 82 0.76 -12.30 41.10
C PHE A 82 1.23 -12.54 39.65
N GLN A 83 1.11 -13.78 39.16
CA GLN A 83 1.41 -14.08 37.75
C GLN A 83 0.45 -13.34 36.80
N ASN A 84 -0.85 -13.28 37.14
CA ASN A 84 -1.83 -12.57 36.34
C ASN A 84 -1.57 -11.06 36.34
N ASP A 85 -1.20 -10.48 37.48
CA ASP A 85 -0.83 -9.07 37.58
C ASP A 85 0.36 -8.73 36.70
N LEU A 86 1.40 -9.57 36.67
CA LEU A 86 2.54 -9.40 35.76
C LEU A 86 2.10 -9.47 34.29
N LYS A 87 1.25 -10.43 33.93
CA LYS A 87 0.75 -10.55 32.54
C LYS A 87 -0.02 -9.31 32.09
N ILE A 88 -0.89 -8.78 32.96
CA ILE A 88 -1.65 -7.54 32.70
C ILE A 88 -0.69 -6.35 32.62
N THR A 89 0.21 -6.22 33.59
CA THR A 89 1.17 -5.12 33.70
C THR A 89 2.07 -5.07 32.47
N TYR A 90 2.63 -6.20 32.04
CA TYR A 90 3.51 -6.25 30.88
C TYR A 90 2.78 -6.36 29.55
N GLY A 91 1.46 -6.59 29.54
CA GLY A 91 0.72 -6.91 28.32
C GLY A 91 1.29 -8.14 27.60
N LEU A 92 1.81 -9.10 28.37
CA LEU A 92 2.59 -10.25 27.90
C LEU A 92 2.06 -11.50 28.60
N ASN A 93 1.56 -12.46 27.83
CA ASN A 93 0.93 -13.66 28.38
C ASN A 93 1.94 -14.80 28.57
N GLN A 94 2.88 -14.94 27.63
CA GLN A 94 3.83 -16.04 27.60
C GLN A 94 5.03 -15.72 26.72
N ARG A 95 6.07 -16.53 26.81
CA ARG A 95 7.20 -16.49 25.87
C ARG A 95 6.76 -16.96 24.49
N SER A 96 7.17 -16.22 23.47
CA SER A 96 6.89 -16.52 22.08
C SER A 96 7.55 -17.84 21.65
N PRO A 97 6.84 -18.72 20.94
CA PRO A 97 7.46 -19.90 20.32
C PRO A 97 8.52 -19.51 19.27
N LEU A 98 8.46 -18.30 18.70
CA LEU A 98 9.42 -17.81 17.71
C LEU A 98 10.81 -17.54 18.31
N CYS A 99 10.93 -17.40 19.64
CA CYS A 99 12.23 -17.31 20.32
C CYS A 99 13.10 -18.57 20.12
N ARG A 100 12.51 -19.68 19.67
CA ARG A 100 13.25 -20.92 19.33
C ARG A 100 13.97 -20.82 17.98
N LEU A 101 13.62 -19.84 17.14
CA LEU A 101 14.27 -19.62 15.86
C LEU A 101 15.62 -18.93 16.10
N PRO A 102 16.71 -19.41 15.47
CA PRO A 102 18.02 -18.79 15.62
C PRO A 102 18.00 -17.30 15.25
N SER A 103 18.51 -16.48 16.16
CA SER A 103 18.65 -15.02 15.98
C SER A 103 17.33 -14.28 15.72
N PHE A 104 16.17 -14.87 16.08
CA PHE A 104 14.88 -14.19 15.92
C PHE A 104 14.59 -13.27 17.11
N ASP A 105 14.43 -11.99 16.83
CA ASP A 105 14.04 -10.96 17.77
C ASP A 105 12.55 -10.64 17.63
N VAL A 106 11.79 -11.03 18.65
CA VAL A 106 10.33 -10.86 18.72
C VAL A 106 9.91 -9.38 18.72
N ILE A 107 10.78 -8.45 19.15
CA ILE A 107 10.45 -7.03 19.22
C ILE A 107 10.57 -6.35 17.86
N THR A 108 11.58 -6.71 17.08
CA THR A 108 11.88 -6.08 15.78
C THR A 108 11.31 -6.86 14.60
N GLN A 109 11.29 -8.20 14.64
CA GLN A 109 10.89 -9.05 13.51
C GLN A 109 9.39 -9.41 13.49
N LEU A 110 8.57 -8.73 14.30
CA LEU A 110 7.10 -8.71 14.26
C LEU A 110 6.57 -7.30 13.93
N PRO A 111 6.74 -6.84 12.67
CA PRO A 111 6.44 -5.45 12.29
C PRO A 111 4.95 -5.15 12.25
N GLN A 112 4.56 -3.91 12.54
CA GLN A 112 3.17 -3.47 12.34
C GLN A 112 2.75 -3.57 10.88
N ASP A 113 1.59 -4.17 10.61
CA ASP A 113 1.05 -4.22 9.26
C ASP A 113 0.37 -2.90 8.88
N ILE A 114 0.89 -2.23 7.86
CA ILE A 114 0.36 -0.95 7.39
C ILE A 114 -1.09 -1.02 6.91
N MET A 115 -1.54 -2.16 6.36
CA MET A 115 -2.92 -2.28 5.87
C MET A 115 -3.91 -2.19 7.04
N HIS A 116 -3.71 -3.01 8.08
CA HIS A 116 -4.57 -3.02 9.24
C HIS A 116 -4.40 -1.76 10.10
N ILE A 117 -3.18 -1.23 10.23
CA ILE A 117 -2.93 -0.05 11.06
C ILE A 117 -3.49 1.21 10.41
N LEU A 118 -3.17 1.48 9.14
CA LEU A 118 -3.59 2.69 8.45
C LEU A 118 -4.99 2.51 7.88
N PHE A 119 -5.13 1.66 6.86
CA PHE A 119 -6.31 1.66 5.99
C PHE A 119 -7.53 0.97 6.60
N GLU A 120 -7.36 0.00 7.49
CA GLU A 120 -8.44 -0.52 8.33
C GLU A 120 -8.47 0.12 9.73
N GLY A 121 -7.66 1.14 9.99
CA GLY A 121 -7.49 1.70 11.32
C GLY A 121 -7.58 3.21 11.31
N THR A 122 -6.44 3.85 11.48
CA THR A 122 -6.31 5.28 11.75
C THR A 122 -6.92 6.12 10.63
N VAL A 123 -6.70 5.75 9.36
CA VAL A 123 -7.28 6.46 8.20
C VAL A 123 -8.80 6.51 8.26
N GLN A 124 -9.46 5.37 8.47
CA GLN A 124 -10.93 5.35 8.53
C GLN A 124 -11.46 6.05 9.78
N TYR A 125 -10.70 6.01 10.88
CA TYR A 125 -11.08 6.66 12.13
C TYR A 125 -11.04 8.18 12.00
N GLU A 126 -9.91 8.72 11.55
CA GLU A 126 -9.68 10.15 11.40
C GLU A 126 -10.63 10.76 10.36
N ILE A 127 -10.72 10.15 9.17
CA ILE A 127 -11.64 10.64 8.12
C ILE A 127 -13.08 10.64 8.63
N ARG A 128 -13.53 9.59 9.32
CA ARG A 128 -14.89 9.56 9.87
C ARG A 128 -15.15 10.73 10.81
N LEU A 129 -14.20 11.06 11.69
CA LEU A 129 -14.33 12.16 12.64
C LEU A 129 -14.39 13.51 11.91
N VAL A 130 -13.49 13.72 10.94
CA VAL A 130 -13.47 14.92 10.10
C VAL A 130 -14.77 15.09 9.32
N LEU A 131 -15.28 14.03 8.68
CA LEU A 131 -16.56 14.09 7.98
C LEU A 131 -17.73 14.36 8.93
N LYS A 132 -17.72 13.77 10.14
CA LYS A 132 -18.73 14.03 11.17
C LYS A 132 -18.73 15.50 11.55
N GLU A 133 -17.55 16.07 11.79
CA GLU A 133 -17.38 17.49 12.10
C GLU A 133 -18.02 18.37 11.03
N PHE A 134 -17.68 18.13 9.76
CA PHE A 134 -18.23 18.91 8.64
C PHE A 134 -19.76 18.82 8.53
N ILE A 135 -20.33 17.65 8.81
CA ILE A 135 -21.79 17.44 8.77
C ILE A 135 -22.47 18.10 9.97
N THR A 136 -21.94 17.89 11.18
CA THR A 136 -22.51 18.44 12.42
C THR A 136 -22.50 19.97 12.41
N HIS A 137 -21.43 20.57 11.90
CA HIS A 137 -21.29 22.03 11.78
C HIS A 137 -21.88 22.61 10.49
N LYS A 138 -22.58 21.79 9.68
CA LYS A 138 -23.25 22.20 8.43
C LYS A 138 -22.33 22.87 7.41
N ILE A 139 -21.03 22.53 7.42
CA ILE A 139 -20.06 22.98 6.42
C ILE A 139 -20.38 22.30 5.08
N THR A 140 -20.73 21.02 5.12
CA THR A 140 -21.30 20.28 3.99
C THR A 140 -22.35 19.29 4.49
N SER A 141 -22.92 18.48 3.59
CA SER A 141 -23.90 17.46 3.94
C SER A 141 -23.43 16.06 3.53
N LEU A 142 -23.96 15.03 4.21
CA LEU A 142 -23.72 13.64 3.83
C LEU A 142 -24.17 13.36 2.38
N SER A 143 -25.24 14.03 1.94
CA SER A 143 -25.71 13.94 0.55
C SER A 143 -24.69 14.49 -0.44
N ALA A 144 -24.13 15.67 -0.18
CA ALA A 144 -23.09 16.28 -1.01
C ALA A 144 -21.81 15.42 -1.06
N ILE A 145 -21.36 14.90 0.09
CA ILE A 145 -20.22 13.99 0.18
C ILE A 145 -20.45 12.74 -0.66
N ASN A 146 -21.60 12.07 -0.47
CA ASN A 146 -21.92 10.86 -1.23
C ASN A 146 -22.13 11.13 -2.72
N GLY A 147 -22.67 12.29 -3.09
CA GLY A 147 -22.76 12.74 -4.48
C GLY A 147 -21.37 12.89 -5.10
N SER A 148 -20.43 13.51 -4.39
CA SER A 148 -19.04 13.65 -4.82
C SER A 148 -18.36 12.28 -5.01
N ILE A 149 -18.50 11.37 -4.03
CA ILE A 149 -17.99 9.99 -4.13
C ILE A 149 -18.59 9.25 -5.32
N ALA A 150 -19.90 9.35 -5.53
CA ALA A 150 -20.60 8.63 -6.59
C ALA A 150 -20.19 9.11 -7.98
N ASN A 151 -20.05 10.43 -8.16
CA ASN A 151 -19.87 11.08 -9.45
C ASN A 151 -18.40 11.36 -9.81
N HIS A 152 -17.44 11.11 -8.90
CA HIS A 152 -16.02 11.31 -9.19
C HIS A 152 -15.56 10.47 -10.42
N PRO A 153 -14.73 11.03 -11.33
CA PRO A 153 -14.24 10.32 -12.51
C PRO A 153 -13.13 9.31 -12.14
N TYR A 154 -13.53 8.11 -11.74
CA TYR A 154 -12.61 7.00 -11.44
C TYR A 154 -11.96 6.45 -12.71
N GLY A 155 -10.65 6.28 -12.66
CA GLY A 155 -9.93 5.55 -13.69
C GLY A 155 -10.22 4.06 -13.66
N TYR A 156 -9.98 3.34 -14.76
CA TYR A 156 -10.30 1.91 -14.85
C TYR A 156 -9.62 1.05 -13.76
N SER A 157 -8.44 1.45 -13.30
CA SER A 157 -7.71 0.75 -12.24
C SER A 157 -8.20 1.12 -10.83
N GLU A 158 -9.11 2.08 -10.71
CA GLU A 158 -9.67 2.57 -9.44
C GLU A 158 -11.08 2.00 -9.20
N ILE A 159 -11.79 1.58 -10.26
CA ILE A 159 -13.17 1.10 -10.20
C ILE A 159 -13.36 -0.05 -9.21
N SER A 160 -12.44 -1.02 -9.18
CA SER A 160 -12.53 -2.17 -8.27
C SER A 160 -12.52 -1.80 -6.79
N SER A 161 -11.94 -0.65 -6.47
CA SER A 161 -11.77 -0.14 -5.11
C SER A 161 -12.61 1.12 -4.88
N LYS A 162 -13.55 1.45 -5.77
CA LYS A 162 -14.44 2.61 -5.64
C LYS A 162 -15.15 2.57 -4.27
N PRO A 163 -15.05 3.62 -3.45
CA PRO A 163 -15.72 3.64 -2.15
C PRO A 163 -17.25 3.59 -2.32
N PRO A 164 -17.96 2.76 -1.54
CA PRO A 164 -19.41 2.81 -1.52
C PRO A 164 -19.91 4.08 -0.80
N PRO A 165 -21.18 4.47 -0.98
CA PRO A 165 -21.78 5.58 -0.23
C PRO A 165 -21.65 5.37 1.28
N ILE A 166 -21.27 6.44 1.98
CA ILE A 166 -21.17 6.49 3.44
C ILE A 166 -22.58 6.48 4.02
N ARG A 167 -22.84 5.52 4.92
CA ARG A 167 -24.12 5.39 5.62
C ARG A 167 -24.11 6.25 6.88
N GLU A 168 -25.23 6.89 7.20
CA GLU A 168 -25.38 7.72 8.40
C GLU A 168 -25.02 6.99 9.70
N SER A 169 -25.38 5.70 9.79
CA SER A 169 -25.09 4.84 10.94
C SER A 169 -23.60 4.67 11.25
N VAL A 170 -22.66 5.05 10.37
CA VAL A 170 -21.24 5.04 10.73
C VAL A 170 -20.90 6.15 11.73
N PHE A 171 -21.68 7.23 11.80
CA PHE A 171 -21.45 8.36 12.71
C PHE A 171 -22.06 8.13 14.11
N GLU A 172 -22.97 7.17 14.23
CA GLU A 172 -23.64 6.74 15.47
C GLU A 172 -22.82 5.65 16.19
N GLY A 173 -21.86 6.06 17.04
CA GLY A 173 -21.07 5.12 17.86
C GLY A 173 -20.07 4.24 17.10
N GLY A 174 -19.97 4.38 15.77
CA GLY A 174 -19.02 3.64 14.94
C GLY A 174 -17.55 4.07 15.13
N TYR A 175 -16.63 3.15 14.85
CA TYR A 175 -15.18 3.38 14.91
C TYR A 175 -14.56 3.61 13.52
N LYS A 176 -15.24 3.22 12.43
CA LYS A 176 -14.71 3.28 11.07
C LYS A 176 -15.81 3.60 10.07
N LEU A 177 -15.42 3.98 8.85
CA LEU A 177 -16.31 4.11 7.70
C LEU A 177 -16.87 2.78 7.18
N LYS A 178 -16.34 1.64 7.67
CA LYS A 178 -16.66 0.27 7.20
C LYS A 178 -16.28 0.04 5.73
N TYR A 179 -15.23 0.73 5.29
CA TYR A 179 -14.61 0.49 4.00
C TYR A 179 -13.63 -0.69 4.09
N GLU A 180 -13.49 -1.43 2.98
CA GLU A 180 -12.35 -2.32 2.79
C GLU A 180 -11.05 -1.50 2.71
N ALA A 181 -9.90 -2.13 2.99
CA ALA A 181 -8.63 -1.41 3.08
C ALA A 181 -8.25 -0.69 1.78
N ASP A 182 -8.53 -1.27 0.62
CA ASP A 182 -8.28 -0.66 -0.69
C ASP A 182 -9.25 0.50 -0.99
N GLN A 183 -10.52 0.38 -0.59
CA GLN A 183 -11.50 1.46 -0.64
C GLN A 183 -11.09 2.65 0.24
N ALA A 184 -10.65 2.40 1.47
CA ALA A 184 -10.17 3.44 2.38
C ALA A 184 -8.91 4.13 1.83
N ARG A 185 -7.98 3.36 1.26
CA ARG A 185 -6.79 3.90 0.60
C ARG A 185 -7.14 4.77 -0.61
N LEU A 186 -8.06 4.32 -1.46
CA LEU A 186 -8.50 5.10 -2.63
C LEU A 186 -9.24 6.36 -2.19
N PHE A 187 -10.12 6.25 -1.19
CA PHE A 187 -10.86 7.40 -0.65
C PHE A 187 -9.93 8.44 -0.06
N LEU A 188 -8.95 8.03 0.77
CA LEU A 188 -7.92 8.93 1.31
C LEU A 188 -7.16 9.63 0.20
N ARG A 189 -6.70 8.88 -0.81
CA ARG A 189 -5.96 9.44 -1.94
C ARG A 189 -6.81 10.49 -2.67
N LEU A 190 -8.04 10.16 -3.06
CA LEU A 190 -8.91 11.07 -3.80
C LEU A 190 -9.63 12.11 -2.93
N PHE A 191 -9.42 12.10 -1.60
CA PHE A 191 -10.09 12.98 -0.65
C PHE A 191 -9.96 14.47 -1.01
N PRO A 192 -8.78 14.99 -1.43
CA PRO A 192 -8.64 16.38 -1.83
C PRO A 192 -9.55 16.78 -2.98
N PHE A 193 -9.74 15.89 -3.97
CA PHE A 193 -10.60 16.14 -5.13
C PHE A 193 -12.09 16.02 -4.81
N MET A 194 -12.46 15.18 -3.83
CA MET A 194 -13.87 14.93 -3.51
C MET A 194 -14.41 15.85 -2.42
N ILE A 195 -13.60 16.14 -1.40
CA ILE A 195 -14.04 16.83 -0.19
C ILE A 195 -13.42 18.23 -0.09
N GLY A 196 -12.20 18.43 -0.60
CA GLY A 196 -11.53 19.74 -0.63
C GLY A 196 -12.43 20.84 -1.20
N PRO A 197 -12.97 20.70 -2.43
CA PRO A 197 -13.89 21.68 -3.03
C PRO A 197 -15.21 21.91 -2.26
N LEU A 198 -15.65 20.95 -1.43
CA LEU A 198 -16.88 21.08 -0.65
C LEU A 198 -16.69 21.89 0.64
N VAL A 199 -15.45 22.05 1.09
CA VAL A 199 -15.11 22.59 2.42
C VAL A 199 -14.16 23.79 2.34
N GLY A 200 -13.19 23.76 1.42
CA GLY A 200 -12.10 24.71 1.30
C GLY A 200 -10.79 24.22 1.94
N PHE A 201 -9.67 24.41 1.24
CA PHE A 201 -8.35 23.91 1.64
C PHE A 201 -7.73 24.64 2.84
N GLU A 202 -8.22 25.84 3.16
CA GLU A 202 -7.77 26.57 4.34
C GLU A 202 -8.23 25.95 5.67
N ASN A 203 -9.25 25.08 5.63
CA ASN A 203 -9.82 24.43 6.79
C ASN A 203 -8.79 23.50 7.48
N GLU A 204 -8.63 23.64 8.80
CA GLU A 204 -7.63 22.89 9.58
C GLU A 204 -7.84 21.36 9.56
N TYR A 205 -9.09 20.89 9.46
CA TYR A 205 -9.40 19.47 9.34
C TYR A 205 -9.05 18.92 7.94
N ILE A 206 -9.14 19.74 6.88
CA ILE A 206 -8.61 19.37 5.56
C ILE A 206 -7.09 19.25 5.64
N LYS A 207 -6.40 20.25 6.21
CA LYS A 207 -4.94 20.24 6.39
C LYS A 207 -4.45 19.02 7.18
N LEU A 208 -5.19 18.59 8.20
CA LEU A 208 -4.95 17.34 8.93
C LEU A 208 -4.99 16.12 7.99
N ILE A 209 -6.01 16.00 7.15
CA ILE A 209 -6.12 14.87 6.21
C ILE A 209 -5.04 14.93 5.11
N LEU A 210 -4.67 16.12 4.64
CA LEU A 210 -3.56 16.28 3.70
C LEU A 210 -2.23 15.80 4.29
N ASP A 211 -2.00 16.04 5.59
CA ASP A 211 -0.82 15.52 6.30
C ASP A 211 -0.85 13.99 6.41
N LEU A 212 -2.03 13.43 6.70
CA LEU A 212 -2.24 11.98 6.74
C LEU A 212 -2.02 11.32 5.36
N ILE A 213 -2.45 11.96 4.26
CA ILE A 213 -2.20 11.49 2.89
C ILE A 213 -0.70 11.35 2.67
N GLU A 214 0.09 12.35 3.05
CA GLU A 214 1.53 12.36 2.82
C GLU A 214 2.25 11.30 3.66
N ILE A 215 1.89 11.16 4.95
CA ILE A 215 2.37 10.07 5.81
C ILE A 215 2.08 8.71 5.17
N CYS A 216 0.84 8.49 4.73
CA CYS A 216 0.47 7.25 4.05
C CYS A 216 1.31 7.07 2.79
N GLN A 217 1.36 8.05 1.88
CA GLN A 217 2.10 7.98 0.62
C GLN A 217 3.59 7.64 0.80
N ILE A 218 4.24 8.11 1.86
CA ILE A 218 5.60 7.70 2.22
C ILE A 218 5.63 6.22 2.64
N LEU A 219 4.75 5.80 3.56
CA LEU A 219 4.75 4.45 4.12
C LEU A 219 4.43 3.34 3.12
N ILE A 220 3.66 3.66 2.07
CA ILE A 220 3.35 2.73 0.98
C ILE A 220 4.31 2.82 -0.21
N ALA A 221 5.33 3.68 -0.15
CA ALA A 221 6.34 3.77 -1.19
C ALA A 221 7.20 2.49 -1.23
N PRO A 222 7.58 1.99 -2.41
CA PRO A 222 8.37 0.77 -2.56
C PRO A 222 9.86 0.96 -2.22
N VAL A 223 10.29 2.22 -2.10
CA VAL A 223 11.63 2.68 -1.75
C VAL A 223 11.47 3.89 -0.83
N ILE A 224 12.20 3.93 0.28
CA ILE A 224 12.17 5.04 1.24
C ILE A 224 13.62 5.38 1.59
N GLY A 225 14.02 6.63 1.36
CA GLY A 225 15.36 7.14 1.63
C GLY A 225 15.56 7.54 3.10
N LYS A 226 16.81 7.62 3.55
CA LYS A 226 17.15 8.00 4.94
C LYS A 226 16.61 9.37 5.35
N GLU A 227 16.65 10.34 4.44
CA GLU A 227 16.08 11.68 4.64
C GLU A 227 14.56 11.60 4.87
N THR A 228 13.87 10.79 4.08
CA THR A 228 12.43 10.56 4.19
C THR A 228 12.07 9.83 5.48
N ILE A 229 12.90 8.88 5.94
CA ILE A 229 12.75 8.26 7.27
C ILE A 229 12.85 9.33 8.37
N ALA A 230 13.85 10.22 8.30
CA ALA A 230 14.01 11.30 9.27
C ALA A 230 12.84 12.29 9.24
N LEU A 231 12.27 12.57 8.05
CA LEU A 231 11.04 13.34 7.91
C LEU A 231 9.87 12.64 8.60
N LEU A 232 9.69 11.34 8.37
CA LEU A 232 8.61 10.55 8.97
C LEU A 232 8.70 10.54 10.51
N LYS A 233 9.90 10.44 11.09
CA LYS A 233 10.14 10.54 12.56
C LYS A 233 9.63 11.86 13.15
N LYS A 234 9.64 12.95 12.38
CA LYS A 234 9.12 14.26 12.81
C LYS A 234 7.63 14.41 12.52
N ARG A 235 7.20 13.92 11.35
CA ARG A 235 5.88 14.17 10.80
C ARG A 235 4.78 13.42 11.54
N VAL A 236 4.96 12.13 11.83
CA VAL A 236 3.93 11.34 12.53
C VAL A 236 3.62 11.91 13.92
N PRO A 237 4.61 12.23 14.78
CA PRO A 237 4.33 12.93 16.05
C PRO A 237 3.60 14.26 15.89
N LYS A 238 3.95 15.05 14.86
CA LYS A 238 3.29 16.33 14.59
C LYS A 238 1.81 16.12 14.21
N HIS A 239 1.54 15.19 13.31
CA HIS A 239 0.19 14.79 12.92
C HIS A 239 -0.67 14.37 14.11
N LEU A 240 -0.14 13.51 14.99
CA LEU A 240 -0.89 13.04 16.17
C LEU A 240 -1.17 14.15 17.19
N ARG A 241 -0.24 15.09 17.38
CA ARG A 241 -0.48 16.28 18.22
C ARG A 241 -1.60 17.14 17.63
N GLU A 242 -1.59 17.32 16.32
CA GLU A 242 -2.60 18.11 15.63
C GLU A 242 -3.97 17.43 15.66
N PHE A 243 -4.02 16.12 15.41
CA PHE A 243 -5.23 15.32 15.58
C PHE A 243 -5.80 15.46 17.00
N LYS A 244 -4.97 15.37 18.04
CA LYS A 244 -5.42 15.52 19.44
C LYS A 244 -5.85 16.96 19.76
N ARG A 245 -5.22 17.97 19.16
CA ARG A 245 -5.60 19.39 19.29
C ARG A 245 -6.99 19.64 18.71
N LEU A 246 -7.26 19.10 17.51
CA LEU A 246 -8.54 19.24 16.82
C LEU A 246 -9.65 18.42 17.47
N PHE A 247 -9.31 17.26 18.05
CA PHE A 247 -10.26 16.37 18.69
C PHE A 247 -9.85 16.06 20.16
N PRO A 248 -9.92 17.05 21.07
CA PRO A 248 -9.40 16.91 22.44
C PRO A 248 -10.10 15.81 23.24
N GLU A 249 -11.42 15.66 23.05
CA GLU A 249 -12.24 14.66 23.75
C GLU A 249 -12.16 13.26 23.12
N VAL A 250 -11.49 13.13 21.97
CA VAL A 250 -11.38 11.86 21.25
C VAL A 250 -10.13 11.13 21.68
N ASN A 251 -10.28 9.83 21.96
CA ASN A 251 -9.18 8.99 22.37
C ASN A 251 -8.22 8.68 21.21
N ILE A 252 -6.94 8.82 21.49
CA ILE A 252 -5.87 8.21 20.70
C ILE A 252 -5.97 6.70 20.85
N LEU A 253 -5.87 6.03 19.71
CA LEU A 253 -6.00 4.59 19.58
C LEU A 253 -4.62 3.94 19.68
N PRO A 254 -4.53 2.68 20.10
CA PRO A 254 -3.28 1.92 20.00
C PRO A 254 -2.68 1.97 18.60
N LYS A 255 -3.52 1.92 17.55
CA LYS A 255 -3.09 2.03 16.15
C LYS A 255 -2.40 3.37 15.82
N HIS A 256 -2.81 4.48 16.43
CA HIS A 256 -2.08 5.76 16.27
C HIS A 256 -0.69 5.68 16.89
N ASN A 257 -0.54 5.10 18.08
CA ASN A 257 0.78 4.88 18.66
C ASN A 257 1.64 3.93 17.81
N TYR A 258 1.03 2.92 17.19
CA TYR A 258 1.75 2.04 16.27
C TYR A 258 2.34 2.80 15.07
N MET A 259 1.71 3.92 14.65
CA MET A 259 2.27 4.75 13.58
C MET A 259 3.61 5.37 13.95
N LEU A 260 3.84 5.69 15.24
CA LEU A 260 5.11 6.26 15.70
C LEU A 260 6.29 5.33 15.42
N HIS A 261 6.07 4.01 15.46
CA HIS A 261 7.12 3.01 15.27
C HIS A 261 7.48 2.77 13.80
N PHE A 262 6.67 3.21 12.83
CA PHE A 262 6.93 2.89 11.43
C PHE A 262 8.30 3.39 10.95
N ALA A 263 8.74 4.57 11.37
CA ALA A 263 10.04 5.08 10.93
C ALA A 263 11.20 4.18 11.38
N ASN A 264 11.15 3.67 12.62
CA ASN A 264 12.15 2.71 13.12
C ASN A 264 12.02 1.37 12.39
N SER A 265 10.80 0.87 12.17
CA SER A 265 10.59 -0.36 11.41
C SER A 265 11.07 -0.26 9.97
N VAL A 266 10.94 0.91 9.31
CA VAL A 266 11.48 1.13 7.96
C VAL A 266 12.99 1.06 7.95
N GLU A 267 13.64 1.64 8.97
CA GLU A 267 15.10 1.63 9.11
C GLU A 267 15.64 0.20 9.31
N GLU A 268 14.92 -0.64 10.05
CA GLU A 268 15.31 -2.02 10.36
C GLU A 268 14.95 -3.04 9.27
N LEU A 269 13.76 -2.94 8.68
CA LEU A 269 13.16 -3.96 7.83
C LEU A 269 12.91 -3.50 6.39
N GLY A 270 13.13 -2.22 6.10
CA GLY A 270 12.84 -1.62 4.81
C GLY A 270 11.36 -1.22 4.64
N PRO A 271 10.95 -0.88 3.41
CA PRO A 271 9.64 -0.27 3.15
C PRO A 271 8.45 -1.16 3.58
N PRO A 272 7.51 -0.65 4.40
CA PRO A 272 6.46 -1.46 4.99
C PRO A 272 5.51 -2.15 4.01
N ILE A 273 5.35 -1.57 2.81
CA ILE A 273 4.53 -2.17 1.75
C ILE A 273 5.02 -3.56 1.34
N ARG A 274 6.33 -3.83 1.45
CA ARG A 274 6.96 -5.12 1.10
C ARG A 274 6.58 -6.26 2.04
N HIS A 275 6.07 -5.92 3.22
CA HIS A 275 5.67 -6.87 4.23
C HIS A 275 4.27 -6.56 4.76
N SER A 276 3.40 -6.03 3.88
CA SER A 276 2.00 -5.78 4.19
C SER A 276 1.13 -7.02 4.04
N CYS A 277 -0.01 -7.05 4.73
CA CYS A 277 -0.92 -8.19 4.77
C CYS A 277 -1.91 -8.25 3.59
N TYR A 278 -1.86 -7.31 2.63
CA TYR A 278 -2.76 -7.26 1.47
C TYR A 278 -2.81 -8.58 0.68
N SER A 279 -1.65 -9.18 0.39
CA SER A 279 -1.59 -10.43 -0.40
C SER A 279 -2.17 -11.62 0.36
N PHE A 280 -2.01 -11.67 1.68
CA PHE A 280 -2.56 -12.74 2.52
C PHE A 280 -4.10 -12.65 2.57
N GLU A 281 -4.66 -11.45 2.76
CA GLU A 281 -6.11 -11.26 2.70
C GLU A 281 -6.69 -11.52 1.31
N ALA A 282 -5.97 -11.17 0.25
CA ALA A 282 -6.36 -11.51 -1.11
C ALA A 282 -6.45 -13.03 -1.33
N ALA A 283 -5.52 -13.82 -0.76
CA ALA A 283 -5.57 -15.27 -0.80
C ALA A 283 -6.81 -15.83 -0.08
N HIS A 284 -7.23 -15.21 1.03
CA HIS A 284 -8.45 -15.59 1.75
C HIS A 284 -9.73 -15.45 0.91
N LYS A 285 -9.74 -14.62 -0.14
CA LYS A 285 -10.91 -14.44 -1.03
C LYS A 285 -11.38 -15.76 -1.66
N TYR A 286 -10.44 -16.65 -2.02
CA TYR A 286 -10.77 -17.98 -2.54
C TYR A 286 -11.63 -18.75 -1.54
N PHE A 287 -11.15 -18.88 -0.30
CA PHE A 287 -11.84 -19.60 0.76
C PHE A 287 -13.18 -18.96 1.13
N LYS A 288 -13.21 -17.62 1.27
CA LYS A 288 -14.44 -16.86 1.57
C LYS A 288 -15.51 -17.06 0.49
N SER A 289 -15.11 -17.16 -0.78
CA SER A 289 -16.06 -17.38 -1.89
C SER A 289 -16.64 -18.80 -1.87
N LEU A 290 -15.79 -19.79 -1.62
CA LEU A 290 -16.20 -21.19 -1.55
C LEU A 290 -17.08 -21.46 -0.34
N ALA A 291 -16.77 -20.87 0.82
CA ALA A 291 -17.54 -21.06 2.05
C ALA A 291 -19.04 -20.77 1.90
N LYS A 292 -19.41 -19.84 1.01
CA LYS A 292 -20.82 -19.51 0.71
C LYS A 292 -21.58 -20.62 -0.03
N SER A 293 -20.86 -21.57 -0.61
CA SER A 293 -21.38 -22.58 -1.55
C SER A 293 -21.35 -24.02 -1.02
N GLN A 294 -20.96 -24.23 0.25
CA GLN A 294 -20.70 -25.56 0.79
C GLN A 294 -21.69 -25.95 1.89
N ASN A 295 -21.80 -27.27 2.14
CA ASN A 295 -22.44 -27.76 3.35
C ASN A 295 -21.60 -27.37 4.58
N PHE A 296 -22.23 -27.02 5.69
CA PHE A 296 -21.54 -26.53 6.90
C PHE A 296 -20.91 -27.65 7.74
N LYS A 297 -20.88 -28.90 7.25
CA LYS A 297 -20.30 -30.01 7.99
C LYS A 297 -18.78 -29.98 7.81
N ASN A 298 -18.07 -29.52 8.86
CA ASN A 298 -16.62 -29.37 8.87
C ASN A 298 -16.09 -28.55 7.68
N LEU A 299 -16.58 -27.30 7.58
CA LEU A 299 -16.18 -26.35 6.54
C LEU A 299 -14.64 -26.21 6.40
N PRO A 300 -13.83 -26.11 7.48
CA PRO A 300 -12.38 -26.02 7.34
C PRO A 300 -11.76 -27.20 6.58
N PHE A 301 -12.19 -28.44 6.88
CA PHE A 301 -11.69 -29.62 6.18
C PHE A 301 -12.04 -29.60 4.68
N SER A 302 -13.28 -29.26 4.34
CA SER A 302 -13.75 -29.17 2.95
C SER A 302 -12.97 -28.10 2.16
N LEU A 303 -12.73 -26.94 2.77
CA LEU A 303 -11.94 -25.85 2.17
C LEU A 303 -10.49 -26.25 1.96
N ALA A 304 -9.85 -26.86 2.96
CA ALA A 304 -8.46 -27.32 2.86
C ALA A 304 -8.30 -28.39 1.78
N ASN A 305 -9.17 -29.41 1.76
CA ASN A 305 -9.10 -30.49 0.77
C ASN A 305 -9.28 -29.97 -0.66
N ARG A 306 -10.23 -29.05 -0.88
CA ARG A 306 -10.44 -28.44 -2.20
C ARG A 306 -9.26 -27.57 -2.65
N HIS A 307 -8.63 -26.84 -1.73
CA HIS A 307 -7.43 -26.08 -2.03
C HIS A 307 -6.27 -27.00 -2.43
N GLN A 308 -6.06 -28.12 -1.72
CA GLN A 308 -5.04 -29.11 -2.06
C GLN A 308 -5.24 -29.71 -3.45
N TYR A 309 -6.48 -30.00 -3.85
CA TYR A 309 -6.78 -30.42 -5.22
C TYR A 309 -6.48 -29.34 -6.26
N LEU A 310 -6.80 -28.08 -5.96
CA LEU A 310 -6.49 -26.95 -6.85
C LEU A 310 -4.97 -26.79 -7.01
N ASP A 311 -4.21 -26.85 -5.92
CA ASP A 311 -2.75 -26.79 -5.96
C ASP A 311 -2.19 -27.95 -6.79
N THR A 312 -2.65 -29.18 -6.54
CA THR A 312 -2.21 -30.35 -7.32
C THR A 312 -2.50 -30.18 -8.82
N ALA A 313 -3.67 -29.66 -9.19
CA ALA A 313 -4.02 -29.39 -10.58
C ALA A 313 -3.14 -28.29 -11.19
N ASN A 314 -2.85 -27.25 -10.42
CA ASN A 314 -1.97 -26.15 -10.83
C ASN A 314 -0.53 -26.65 -11.07
N PHE A 315 0.01 -27.51 -10.20
CA PHE A 315 1.37 -28.04 -10.30
C PHE A 315 1.49 -29.32 -11.14
N GLY A 316 0.39 -29.84 -11.68
CA GLY A 316 0.35 -31.05 -12.51
C GLY A 316 0.66 -30.82 -14.00
N ASP A 317 0.83 -29.56 -14.43
CA ASP A 317 1.17 -29.22 -15.80
C ASP A 317 2.68 -29.47 -16.05
N ASN A 318 2.99 -30.50 -16.84
CA ASN A 318 4.37 -30.94 -17.15
C ASN A 318 5.04 -30.13 -18.27
N SER A 319 4.52 -28.96 -18.64
CA SER A 319 5.16 -28.14 -19.66
C SER A 319 6.51 -27.61 -19.17
N GLU A 320 7.59 -27.93 -19.90
CA GLU A 320 8.97 -27.50 -19.58
C GLU A 320 9.18 -25.97 -19.68
N ALA A 321 8.20 -25.25 -20.22
CA ALA A 321 8.24 -23.80 -20.31
C ALA A 321 7.87 -23.17 -18.97
N GLY A 322 8.85 -22.63 -18.22
CA GLY A 322 8.62 -22.00 -16.91
C GLY A 322 7.51 -20.93 -16.84
N SER A 323 7.05 -20.39 -17.97
CA SER A 323 5.90 -19.48 -18.06
C SER A 323 4.52 -20.13 -17.81
N SER A 324 4.39 -21.45 -17.93
CA SER A 324 3.15 -22.18 -17.62
C SER A 324 2.95 -22.37 -16.11
N HIS A 325 4.01 -22.20 -15.32
CA HIS A 325 3.99 -22.40 -13.89
C HIS A 325 2.93 -21.49 -13.23
N PRO A 326 2.13 -21.99 -12.28
CA PRO A 326 1.03 -21.25 -11.63
C PRO A 326 1.41 -19.90 -11.03
N LEU A 327 2.68 -19.77 -10.60
CA LEU A 327 3.22 -18.51 -10.09
C LEU A 327 3.36 -17.44 -11.18
N PHE A 328 3.69 -17.82 -12.41
CA PHE A 328 4.07 -16.90 -13.48
C PHE A 328 3.00 -16.80 -14.58
N ASN A 329 2.05 -17.74 -14.65
CA ASN A 329 1.06 -17.84 -15.72
C ASN A 329 0.11 -16.63 -15.85
N LYS A 330 0.00 -15.81 -14.80
CA LYS A 330 -0.79 -14.56 -14.78
C LYS A 330 0.05 -13.30 -14.84
N GLU A 331 1.38 -13.40 -14.87
CA GLU A 331 2.25 -12.23 -14.91
C GLU A 331 2.22 -11.52 -16.25
N LYS A 332 2.07 -12.27 -17.35
CA LYS A 332 2.08 -11.74 -18.71
C LYS A 332 0.81 -12.15 -19.45
N LEU A 333 -0.19 -11.26 -19.43
CA LEU A 333 -1.42 -11.43 -20.21
C LEU A 333 -1.53 -10.33 -21.25
N ASN A 334 -2.15 -10.64 -22.38
CA ASN A 334 -2.43 -9.66 -23.43
C ASN A 334 -3.92 -9.71 -23.77
N GLY A 335 -4.49 -8.56 -24.12
CA GLY A 335 -5.81 -8.48 -24.73
C GLY A 335 -5.79 -8.93 -26.19
N VAL A 336 -6.67 -8.33 -27.00
CA VAL A 336 -6.69 -8.61 -28.44
C VAL A 336 -5.39 -8.09 -29.06
N VAL A 337 -4.63 -9.00 -29.69
CA VAL A 337 -3.36 -8.71 -30.37
C VAL A 337 -3.60 -8.72 -31.89
N LYS A 338 -3.13 -7.68 -32.59
CA LYS A 338 -3.23 -7.56 -34.04
C LYS A 338 -1.86 -7.20 -34.64
N PRO A 339 -1.49 -7.72 -35.81
CA PRO A 339 -0.29 -7.28 -36.50
C PRO A 339 -0.39 -5.79 -36.86
N LEU A 340 0.74 -5.08 -36.85
CA LEU A 340 0.79 -3.71 -37.35
C LEU A 340 0.65 -3.67 -38.88
N SER A 341 -0.09 -2.68 -39.39
CA SER A 341 -0.11 -2.36 -40.82
C SER A 341 1.27 -1.88 -41.30
N ALA A 342 1.49 -1.86 -42.62
CA ALA A 342 2.77 -1.41 -43.18
C ALA A 342 3.08 0.05 -42.80
N ASN A 343 2.06 0.93 -42.81
CA ASN A 343 2.22 2.33 -42.42
C ASN A 343 2.55 2.48 -40.92
N GLU A 344 1.85 1.74 -40.05
CA GLU A 344 2.14 1.75 -38.61
C GLU A 344 3.56 1.27 -38.32
N ARG A 345 4.05 0.26 -39.04
CA ARG A 345 5.43 -0.23 -38.90
C ARG A 345 6.46 0.84 -39.30
N LEU A 346 6.22 1.55 -40.40
CA LEU A 346 7.09 2.63 -40.85
C LEU A 346 7.15 3.77 -39.81
N THR A 347 5.98 4.24 -39.35
CA THR A 347 5.91 5.30 -38.33
C THR A 347 6.61 4.87 -37.04
N LEU A 348 6.39 3.62 -36.60
CA LEU A 348 7.03 3.08 -35.41
C LEU A 348 8.55 2.99 -35.59
N ARG A 349 9.04 2.57 -36.77
CA ARG A 349 10.48 2.47 -37.06
C ARG A 349 11.16 3.83 -36.96
N ASN A 350 10.56 4.87 -37.55
CA ASN A 350 11.07 6.24 -37.46
C ASN A 350 11.21 6.69 -35.98
N LYS A 351 10.20 6.43 -35.15
CA LYS A 351 10.25 6.75 -33.70
C LYS A 351 11.33 5.98 -32.95
N PHE A 352 11.59 4.73 -33.33
CA PHE A 352 12.70 3.97 -32.76
C PHE A 352 14.05 4.54 -33.21
N ASP A 353 14.19 4.93 -34.47
CA ASP A 353 15.43 5.52 -35.01
C ASP A 353 15.73 6.88 -34.34
N GLU A 354 14.73 7.74 -34.16
CA GLU A 354 14.85 9.01 -33.42
C GLU A 354 15.34 8.80 -31.97
N ARG A 355 14.98 7.67 -31.36
CA ARG A 355 15.38 7.29 -29.99
C ARG A 355 16.63 6.41 -29.96
N ASN A 356 17.24 6.10 -31.10
CA ASN A 356 18.32 5.13 -31.23
C ASN A 356 17.99 3.76 -30.58
N PHE A 357 16.72 3.36 -30.59
CA PHE A 357 16.28 2.07 -30.08
C PHE A 357 16.42 0.99 -31.16
N LEU A 358 17.11 -0.09 -30.82
CA LEU A 358 17.23 -1.30 -31.64
C LEU A 358 17.50 -0.99 -33.13
N PRO A 359 18.59 -0.27 -33.46
CA PRO A 359 18.90 0.10 -34.85
C PRO A 359 19.11 -1.15 -35.70
N GLY A 360 18.53 -1.17 -36.90
CA GLY A 360 18.68 -2.27 -37.86
C GLY A 360 17.83 -3.52 -37.61
N ILE A 361 16.99 -3.55 -36.56
CA ILE A 361 16.00 -4.62 -36.37
C ILE A 361 14.79 -4.39 -37.28
N ASP A 362 14.51 -5.36 -38.15
CA ASP A 362 13.27 -5.40 -38.95
C ASP A 362 12.09 -5.82 -38.07
N PHE A 363 11.06 -4.97 -38.05
CA PHE A 363 9.83 -5.23 -37.32
C PHE A 363 8.97 -6.32 -37.97
N GLY A 364 9.16 -6.60 -39.26
CA GLY A 364 8.62 -7.76 -39.99
C GLY A 364 7.15 -8.06 -39.64
N THR A 365 6.85 -9.35 -39.41
CA THR A 365 5.59 -9.83 -38.82
C THR A 365 5.64 -9.91 -37.29
N ALA A 366 6.77 -9.59 -36.67
CA ALA A 366 7.01 -9.72 -35.23
C ALA A 366 6.48 -8.50 -34.42
N ALA A 367 6.00 -7.46 -35.10
CA ALA A 367 5.40 -6.27 -34.49
C ALA A 367 3.87 -6.33 -34.45
N HIS A 368 3.34 -6.24 -33.24
CA HIS A 368 1.91 -6.31 -32.96
C HIS A 368 1.48 -5.14 -32.09
N LYS A 369 0.20 -4.76 -32.19
CA LYS A 369 -0.48 -3.91 -31.20
C LYS A 369 -1.42 -4.72 -30.34
N ALA A 370 -1.51 -4.36 -29.06
CA ALA A 370 -2.42 -4.96 -28.09
C ALA A 370 -3.44 -3.94 -27.58
N SER A 371 -4.69 -4.36 -27.35
CA SER A 371 -5.72 -3.48 -26.77
C SER A 371 -5.46 -3.15 -25.29
N TRP A 372 -4.86 -4.08 -24.57
CA TRP A 372 -4.34 -3.91 -23.22
C TRP A 372 -3.31 -5.01 -22.95
N VAL A 373 -2.47 -4.82 -21.95
CA VAL A 373 -1.54 -5.85 -21.45
C VAL A 373 -1.55 -5.88 -19.93
N VAL A 374 -1.29 -7.04 -19.33
CA VAL A 374 -0.96 -7.17 -17.90
C VAL A 374 0.50 -7.57 -17.80
N ARG A 375 1.26 -6.83 -16.99
CA ARG A 375 2.65 -7.15 -16.63
C ARG A 375 2.78 -7.09 -15.11
N PHE A 376 3.15 -8.23 -14.50
CA PHE A 376 3.37 -8.38 -13.06
C PHE A 376 2.22 -7.81 -12.21
N GLY A 377 0.98 -8.08 -12.63
CA GLY A 377 -0.23 -7.63 -11.93
C GLY A 377 -0.74 -6.24 -12.31
N THR A 378 0.05 -5.39 -12.98
CA THR A 378 -0.45 -4.09 -13.49
C THR A 378 -1.06 -4.26 -14.87
N LYS A 379 -2.32 -3.84 -15.04
CA LYS A 379 -3.00 -3.73 -16.34
C LYS A 379 -2.75 -2.37 -16.97
N TYR A 380 -2.23 -2.35 -18.18
CA TYR A 380 -2.00 -1.18 -19.02
C TYR A 380 -3.00 -1.15 -20.16
N CYS A 381 -3.65 -0.01 -20.40
CA CYS A 381 -4.54 0.19 -21.54
C CYS A 381 -4.41 1.60 -22.12
N ARG A 382 -5.03 1.82 -23.28
CA ARG A 382 -5.15 3.15 -23.88
C ARG A 382 -5.73 4.16 -22.88
N ASP A 383 -5.27 5.40 -22.98
CA ASP A 383 -5.63 6.56 -22.17
C ASP A 383 -5.17 6.51 -20.69
N ALA A 384 -4.50 5.44 -20.26
CA ALA A 384 -3.81 5.40 -18.98
C ALA A 384 -2.58 6.32 -19.00
N PHE A 385 -2.22 6.89 -17.85
CA PHE A 385 -0.99 7.67 -17.71
C PHE A 385 0.12 6.83 -17.05
N LEU A 386 1.35 7.04 -17.52
CA LEU A 386 2.57 6.41 -17.06
C LEU A 386 3.52 7.46 -16.51
N ALA A 387 4.30 7.14 -15.48
CA ALA A 387 5.48 7.92 -15.13
C ALA A 387 6.67 7.40 -15.96
N VAL A 388 7.17 8.24 -16.86
CA VAL A 388 8.11 7.82 -17.92
C VAL A 388 9.53 8.34 -17.74
N GLY A 389 9.75 9.21 -16.77
CA GLY A 389 11.05 9.80 -16.45
C GLY A 389 10.90 10.91 -15.42
N PHE A 390 11.92 11.75 -15.32
CA PHE A 390 11.90 12.98 -14.53
C PHE A 390 12.73 14.06 -15.22
N ASP A 391 12.48 15.33 -14.92
CA ASP A 391 13.18 16.48 -15.48
C ASP A 391 14.42 16.89 -14.65
N GLU A 392 15.06 18.00 -15.03
CA GLU A 392 16.23 18.55 -14.34
C GLU A 392 15.92 18.98 -12.89
N GLU A 393 14.67 19.39 -12.62
CA GLU A 393 14.17 19.76 -11.29
C GLU A 393 13.74 18.54 -10.46
N LYS A 394 13.94 17.33 -10.98
CA LYS A 394 13.56 16.05 -10.33
C LYS A 394 12.05 15.88 -10.18
N LEU A 395 11.24 16.56 -10.99
CA LEU A 395 9.80 16.31 -11.07
C LEU A 395 9.52 15.16 -12.04
N PRO A 396 8.57 14.25 -11.74
CA PRO A 396 8.22 13.15 -12.63
C PRO A 396 7.63 13.68 -13.94
N LEU A 397 7.98 13.05 -15.06
CA LEU A 397 7.38 13.26 -16.36
C LEU A 397 6.35 12.19 -16.65
N PHE A 398 5.25 12.57 -17.28
CA PHE A 398 4.14 11.67 -17.55
C PHE A 398 3.89 11.43 -19.04
N GLY A 399 3.27 10.30 -19.35
CA GLY A 399 2.89 9.94 -20.71
C GLY A 399 1.53 9.27 -20.78
N LYS A 400 0.62 9.78 -21.60
CA LYS A 400 -0.69 9.17 -21.85
C LYS A 400 -0.57 8.11 -22.95
N ILE A 401 -0.95 6.88 -22.67
CA ILE A 401 -0.86 5.77 -23.63
C ILE A 401 -1.83 5.99 -24.80
N HIS A 402 -1.29 6.03 -26.02
CA HIS A 402 -2.07 5.98 -27.26
C HIS A 402 -2.13 4.57 -27.84
N GLN A 403 -0.98 3.89 -27.90
CA GLN A 403 -0.86 2.54 -28.44
C GLN A 403 0.14 1.71 -27.63
N ILE A 404 -0.17 0.42 -27.51
CA ILE A 404 0.69 -0.57 -26.86
C ILE A 404 1.24 -1.49 -27.95
N ASN A 405 2.56 -1.47 -28.12
CA ASN A 405 3.27 -2.22 -29.15
C ASN A 405 4.06 -3.38 -28.50
N ILE A 406 3.97 -4.57 -29.09
CA ILE A 406 4.74 -5.75 -28.71
C ILE A 406 5.65 -6.10 -29.89
N ILE A 407 6.96 -6.01 -29.67
CA ILE A 407 7.98 -6.24 -30.70
C ILE A 407 8.97 -7.27 -30.16
N HIS A 408 9.09 -8.43 -30.83
CA HIS A 408 9.92 -9.55 -30.37
C HIS A 408 9.70 -9.93 -28.89
N GLY A 409 8.47 -9.78 -28.39
CA GLY A 409 8.10 -10.09 -27.00
C GLY A 409 8.36 -8.96 -25.99
N TYR A 410 9.05 -7.89 -26.38
CA TYR A 410 9.26 -6.69 -25.58
C TYR A 410 8.10 -5.71 -25.73
N LEU A 411 7.85 -4.94 -24.67
CA LEU A 411 6.71 -4.05 -24.58
C LEU A 411 7.14 -2.59 -24.73
N TYR A 412 6.48 -1.88 -25.64
CA TYR A 412 6.72 -0.46 -25.89
C TYR A 412 5.40 0.29 -25.88
N PHE A 413 5.39 1.45 -25.25
CA PHE A 413 4.25 2.35 -25.20
C PHE A 413 4.49 3.53 -26.12
N GLU A 414 3.58 3.73 -27.07
CA GLU A 414 3.47 5.00 -27.76
C GLU A 414 2.58 5.92 -26.92
N ILE A 415 3.14 7.06 -26.54
CA ILE A 415 2.56 8.01 -25.59
C ILE A 415 2.46 9.41 -26.17
N GLU A 416 1.51 10.19 -25.67
CA GLU A 416 1.53 11.67 -25.68
C GLU A 416 2.23 12.15 -24.42
N LYS A 417 3.24 13.02 -24.57
CA LYS A 417 4.03 13.53 -23.44
C LYS A 417 3.30 14.62 -22.68
N TYR A 418 3.45 14.57 -21.36
CA TYR A 418 2.99 15.58 -20.43
C TYR A 418 4.15 16.03 -19.56
N GLU A 419 4.34 17.35 -19.47
CA GLU A 419 5.24 17.95 -18.50
C GLU A 419 4.54 18.19 -17.17
N THR A 420 5.34 18.29 -16.12
CA THR A 420 4.87 18.61 -14.77
C THR A 420 5.18 20.07 -14.50
N LEU A 421 4.15 20.86 -14.21
CA LEU A 421 4.29 22.28 -13.91
C LEU A 421 4.72 22.49 -12.45
N CYS A 422 4.13 21.73 -11.53
CA CYS A 422 4.47 21.76 -10.12
C CYS A 422 3.87 20.54 -9.38
N PHE A 423 4.28 20.34 -8.14
CA PHE A 423 3.52 19.53 -7.19
C PHE A 423 2.56 20.44 -6.41
N ASP A 424 1.26 20.16 -6.51
CA ASP A 424 0.22 20.90 -5.84
C ASP A 424 -0.05 20.31 -4.44
N ASP A 425 0.16 21.13 -3.41
CA ASP A 425 0.02 20.72 -2.01
C ASP A 425 -1.44 20.57 -1.56
N GLU A 426 -2.40 21.25 -2.19
CA GLU A 426 -3.81 21.17 -1.86
C GLU A 426 -4.40 19.84 -2.35
N PHE A 427 -4.11 19.47 -3.60
CA PHE A 427 -4.56 18.24 -4.22
C PHE A 427 -3.64 17.04 -3.95
N LYS A 428 -2.44 17.28 -3.41
CA LYS A 428 -1.37 16.28 -3.23
C LYS A 428 -1.14 15.49 -4.52
N ALA A 429 -1.00 16.22 -5.61
CA ALA A 429 -0.92 15.70 -6.98
C ALA A 429 -0.01 16.57 -7.84
N TYR A 430 0.49 16.04 -8.94
CA TYR A 430 1.28 16.80 -9.90
C TYR A 430 0.37 17.51 -10.89
N GLN A 431 0.48 18.83 -11.01
CA GLN A 431 -0.18 19.56 -12.07
C GLN A 431 0.60 19.33 -13.37
N VAL A 432 -0.11 18.99 -14.44
CA VAL A 432 0.49 18.59 -15.71
C VAL A 432 -0.15 19.27 -16.91
N GLU A 433 0.61 19.43 -17.98
CA GLU A 433 0.14 19.97 -19.26
C GLU A 433 0.62 19.10 -20.43
N SER A 434 -0.19 19.02 -21.50
CA SER A 434 0.20 18.27 -22.70
C SER A 434 1.22 19.07 -23.49
N GLN A 435 2.33 18.42 -23.86
CA GLN A 435 3.31 19.00 -24.77
C GLN A 435 2.89 18.87 -26.24
N ASN A 436 1.75 18.24 -26.54
CA ASN A 436 1.30 17.90 -27.89
C ASN A 436 2.35 17.12 -28.71
N GLU A 437 3.28 16.45 -28.04
CA GLU A 437 4.37 15.67 -28.64
C GLU A 437 4.13 14.18 -28.36
N THR A 438 4.42 13.32 -29.34
CA THR A 438 4.34 11.87 -29.15
C THR A 438 5.72 11.25 -29.03
N SER A 439 5.84 10.18 -28.25
CA SER A 439 7.08 9.44 -28.07
C SER A 439 6.83 7.96 -27.93
N ILE A 440 7.89 7.16 -28.08
CA ILE A 440 7.91 5.76 -27.69
C ILE A 440 8.75 5.55 -26.42
N VAL A 441 8.24 4.72 -25.51
CA VAL A 441 8.89 4.40 -24.22
C VAL A 441 8.87 2.89 -24.00
N PRO A 442 10.03 2.23 -23.81
CA PRO A 442 10.10 0.83 -23.38
C PRO A 442 9.48 0.64 -21.98
N TYR A 443 8.83 -0.50 -21.75
CA TYR A 443 8.31 -0.84 -20.42
C TYR A 443 9.42 -0.84 -19.37
N GLU A 444 10.60 -1.34 -19.72
CA GLU A 444 11.74 -1.48 -18.82
C GLU A 444 12.32 -0.14 -18.37
N SER A 445 12.05 0.95 -19.10
CA SER A 445 12.53 2.30 -18.78
C SER A 445 11.52 3.14 -18.01
N LEU A 446 10.37 2.60 -17.61
CA LEU A 446 9.39 3.35 -16.83
C LEU A 446 9.99 3.76 -15.48
N LEU A 447 9.71 4.99 -15.06
CA LEU A 447 10.03 5.48 -13.72
C LEU A 447 9.23 4.71 -12.67
N ASP A 448 7.96 4.41 -12.97
CA ASP A 448 7.06 3.70 -12.10
C ASP A 448 6.16 2.72 -12.88
N TYR A 449 5.97 1.52 -12.35
CA TYR A 449 5.17 0.46 -12.98
C TYR A 449 3.68 0.47 -12.59
N ASN A 450 3.19 1.56 -11.99
CA ASN A 450 1.76 1.78 -11.81
C ASN A 450 1.18 2.59 -12.97
N VAL A 451 -0.14 2.48 -13.10
CA VAL A 451 -0.95 3.33 -13.97
C VAL A 451 -1.63 4.41 -13.16
N PHE A 452 -1.66 5.61 -13.75
CA PHE A 452 -2.27 6.81 -13.19
C PHE A 452 -3.41 7.30 -14.07
N HIS A 453 -4.21 8.22 -13.53
CA HIS A 453 -5.39 8.76 -14.20
C HIS A 453 -5.40 10.27 -14.05
N LEU A 454 -5.71 10.96 -15.15
CA LEU A 454 -5.85 12.40 -15.18
C LEU A 454 -7.10 12.82 -14.40
N LYS A 455 -6.94 13.79 -13.51
CA LYS A 455 -8.03 14.45 -12.77
C LYS A 455 -8.11 15.88 -13.27
N LYS A 456 -9.32 16.33 -13.60
CA LYS A 456 -9.57 17.70 -14.03
C LYS A 456 -10.25 18.45 -12.89
N THR A 457 -9.68 19.58 -12.49
CA THR A 457 -10.30 20.54 -11.58
C THR A 457 -10.19 21.91 -12.22
N ASP A 458 -11.33 22.58 -12.41
CA ASP A 458 -11.40 23.84 -13.17
C ASP A 458 -10.72 23.70 -14.55
N ASP A 459 -9.73 24.53 -14.86
CA ASP A 459 -8.95 24.49 -16.10
C ASP A 459 -7.58 23.79 -15.93
N CYS A 460 -7.33 23.18 -14.78
CA CYS A 460 -6.07 22.48 -14.47
C CYS A 460 -6.23 20.96 -14.53
N TYR A 461 -5.13 20.30 -14.91
CA TYR A 461 -5.05 18.84 -14.97
C TYR A 461 -4.02 18.31 -13.98
N PHE A 462 -4.41 17.26 -13.26
CA PHE A 462 -3.61 16.71 -12.19
C PHE A 462 -3.42 15.20 -12.35
N ILE A 463 -2.23 14.73 -11.99
CA ILE A 463 -1.93 13.31 -11.86
C ILE A 463 -1.58 13.03 -10.40
N GLN A 464 -2.46 12.26 -9.76
CA GLN A 464 -2.23 11.84 -8.38
C GLN A 464 -1.50 10.51 -8.34
N THR A 465 -0.36 10.48 -7.63
CA THR A 465 0.46 9.28 -7.52
C THR A 465 -0.05 8.36 -6.43
N ARG A 466 0.30 7.08 -6.56
CA ARG A 466 -0.09 6.07 -5.56
C ARG A 466 0.69 6.20 -4.27
N TYR A 467 1.91 6.73 -4.32
CA TYR A 467 2.86 6.92 -3.22
C TYR A 467 3.85 8.04 -3.56
N PHE A 468 4.71 8.37 -2.61
CA PHE A 468 5.77 9.36 -2.75
C PHE A 468 6.84 8.88 -3.74
N LEU A 469 7.04 9.59 -4.87
CA LEU A 469 7.95 9.18 -5.95
C LEU A 469 9.39 9.67 -5.76
N ASN A 470 9.63 10.69 -4.93
CA ASN A 470 10.92 11.40 -4.95
C ASN A 470 12.09 10.49 -4.58
N ASP A 471 11.91 9.51 -3.70
CA ASP A 471 12.98 8.57 -3.35
C ASP A 471 13.34 7.62 -4.49
N ILE A 472 12.37 7.25 -5.34
CA ILE A 472 12.62 6.49 -6.56
C ILE A 472 13.41 7.36 -7.56
N ILE A 473 12.99 8.62 -7.74
CA ILE A 473 13.65 9.59 -8.63
C ILE A 473 15.10 9.85 -8.17
N LYS A 474 15.30 10.08 -6.88
CA LYS A 474 16.64 10.25 -6.27
C LYS A 474 17.51 9.02 -6.50
N TRP A 475 16.96 7.82 -6.29
CA TRP A 475 17.71 6.57 -6.47
C TRP A 475 18.11 6.32 -7.93
N LEU A 476 17.20 6.56 -8.88
CA LEU A 476 17.51 6.42 -10.31
C LEU A 476 18.48 7.47 -10.80
N GLY A 477 18.34 8.72 -10.37
CA GLY A 477 19.24 9.80 -10.79
C GLY A 477 20.64 9.76 -10.15
N ALA A 478 20.91 8.83 -9.24
CA ALA A 478 22.24 8.57 -8.68
C ALA A 478 22.98 7.42 -9.40
N LYS A 479 22.29 6.69 -10.29
CA LYS A 479 22.88 5.70 -11.19
C LYS A 479 23.25 6.36 -12.51
#